data_AF-A0A366FTT9-F1
#
_entry.id   AF-A0A366FTT9-F1
#
_cell.length_a   1.000
_cell.length_b   1.000
_cell.length_c   1.000
_cell.angle_alpha   90.00
_cell.angle_beta   90.00
_cell.angle_gamma   90.00
#
_symmetry.space_group_name_H-M   'P 1'
#
loop_
_entity.id
_entity.type
_entity.pdbx_description
1 polymer ?
#
loop_
_entity_poly.entity_id
_entity_poly.type
_entity_poly.pdbx_seq_one_letter_code
_entity_poly.pdbx_strand_id
1 'polypeptide(L)'
;MIGDALDAFSQIVSPPFRRVMAKSLALTAAILVLAGVGLDRLALSYVHVETSWLGALLSAFVALGLVVGMIVLAPPTVSLVASFYLDDIAAIVERSLDPRGVPGRPLPLWPSLVFGLRFALLSIVVNVAVLALTIFTGVGLAAFFVLNGYLLGREYFQLAAMRHMSAAEARDLFDRHWLEVFAAGAIVAALVAVPVLNLLTPLFATAFLTRVYKRFA
;
A
#
# COMPACT_ATOMS: atom_id res chain seq x y z
N MET A 1 4.19 19.86 -2.82
CA MET A 1 4.55 18.43 -2.91
C MET A 1 5.37 17.96 -1.72
N ILE A 2 6.64 18.38 -1.57
CA ILE A 2 7.45 17.95 -0.42
C ILE A 2 6.88 18.47 0.92
N GLY A 3 6.43 19.73 0.97
CA GLY A 3 5.73 20.27 2.15
C GLY A 3 4.48 19.46 2.53
N ASP A 4 3.63 19.14 1.55
CA ASP A 4 2.43 18.31 1.77
C ASP A 4 2.78 16.90 2.29
N ALA A 5 3.91 16.34 1.86
CA ALA A 5 4.42 15.05 2.33
C ALA A 5 4.90 15.13 3.79
N LEU A 6 5.62 16.19 4.16
CA LEU A 6 6.05 16.42 5.55
C LEU A 6 4.85 16.63 6.48
N ASP A 7 3.85 17.40 6.03
CA ASP A 7 2.61 17.60 6.77
C ASP A 7 1.83 16.29 6.93
N ALA A 8 1.74 15.48 5.88
CA ALA A 8 1.12 14.16 5.97
C ALA A 8 1.85 13.27 7.00
N PHE A 9 3.18 13.28 7.01
CA PHE A 9 3.96 12.50 7.97
C PHE A 9 3.71 12.94 9.42
N SER A 10 3.72 14.25 9.69
CA SER A 10 3.42 14.78 11.02
C SER A 10 1.98 14.47 11.46
N GLN A 11 1.03 14.49 10.51
CA GLN A 11 -0.37 14.21 10.77
C GLN A 11 -0.64 12.75 11.15
N ILE A 12 0.08 11.77 10.58
CA ILE A 12 -0.09 10.35 10.94
C ILE A 12 0.28 10.10 12.40
N VAL A 13 1.17 10.91 12.97
CA VAL A 13 1.60 10.82 14.37
C VAL A 13 0.63 11.56 15.32
N SER A 14 -0.40 12.23 14.80
CA SER A 14 -1.37 12.99 15.60
C SER A 14 -2.33 12.10 16.41
N PRO A 15 -2.88 12.57 17.55
CA PRO A 15 -3.74 11.78 18.42
C PRO A 15 -4.97 11.13 17.74
N PRO A 16 -5.71 11.81 16.84
CA PRO A 16 -6.83 11.20 16.12
C PRO A 16 -6.42 10.01 15.25
N PHE A 17 -5.24 10.09 14.63
CA PHE A 17 -4.71 9.08 13.73
C PHE A 17 -4.18 7.85 14.46
N ARG A 18 -3.59 8.01 15.65
CA ARG A 18 -2.94 6.92 16.39
C ARG A 18 -3.85 5.74 16.65
N ARG A 19 -5.15 5.98 16.93
CA ARG A 19 -6.10 4.89 17.22
C ARG A 19 -6.43 4.06 15.97
N VAL A 20 -6.61 4.72 14.82
CA VAL A 20 -6.85 4.05 13.54
C VAL A 20 -5.58 3.34 13.08
N MET A 21 -4.43 4.00 13.22
CA MET A 21 -3.11 3.45 12.95
C MET A 21 -2.84 2.18 13.76
N ALA A 22 -3.05 2.21 15.08
CA ALA A 22 -2.81 1.05 15.93
C ALA A 22 -3.68 -0.15 15.54
N LYS A 23 -4.97 0.07 15.20
CA LYS A 23 -5.87 -0.99 14.74
C LYS A 23 -5.43 -1.57 13.40
N SER A 24 -5.15 -0.71 12.42
CA SER A 24 -4.67 -1.11 11.08
C SER A 24 -3.36 -1.87 11.16
N LEU A 25 -2.41 -1.37 11.97
CA LEU A 25 -1.10 -1.99 12.16
C LEU A 25 -1.21 -3.34 12.86
N ALA A 26 -2.01 -3.43 13.93
CA ALA A 26 -2.22 -4.69 14.65
C ALA A 26 -2.89 -5.74 13.77
N LEU A 27 -3.90 -5.36 12.98
CA LEU A 27 -4.58 -6.28 12.06
C LEU A 27 -3.65 -6.73 10.93
N THR A 28 -2.88 -5.81 10.35
CA THR A 28 -1.89 -6.14 9.32
C THR A 28 -0.83 -7.10 9.85
N ALA A 29 -0.27 -6.81 11.03
CA ALA A 29 0.72 -7.66 11.68
C ALA A 29 0.14 -9.04 11.99
N ALA A 30 -1.10 -9.11 12.49
CA ALA A 30 -1.78 -10.38 12.75
C ALA A 30 -1.94 -11.21 11.47
N ILE A 31 -2.39 -10.60 10.36
CA ILE A 31 -2.55 -11.31 9.08
C ILE A 31 -1.20 -11.81 8.56
N LEU A 32 -0.14 -10.98 8.60
CA LEU A 32 1.19 -11.38 8.14
C LEU A 32 1.79 -12.49 9.01
N VAL A 33 1.63 -12.44 10.32
CA VAL A 33 2.09 -13.51 11.22
C VAL A 33 1.33 -14.81 10.95
N LEU A 34 0.00 -14.74 10.81
CA LEU A 34 -0.82 -15.92 10.49
C LEU A 34 -0.46 -16.51 9.13
N ALA A 35 -0.26 -15.67 8.12
CA ALA A 35 0.18 -16.09 6.79
C ALA A 35 1.57 -16.72 6.84
N GLY A 36 2.52 -16.09 7.53
CA GLY A 36 3.88 -16.61 7.68
C GLY A 36 3.92 -17.97 8.38
N VAL A 37 3.23 -18.11 9.51
CA VAL A 37 3.12 -19.39 10.24
C VAL A 37 2.40 -20.44 9.39
N GLY A 38 1.33 -20.06 8.69
CA GLY A 38 0.58 -20.96 7.82
C GLY A 38 1.43 -21.48 6.66
N LEU A 39 2.15 -20.59 5.97
CA LEU A 39 3.04 -20.93 4.87
C LEU A 39 4.24 -21.76 5.32
N ASP A 40 4.83 -21.45 6.48
CA ASP A 40 5.93 -22.22 7.07
C ASP A 40 5.50 -23.66 7.39
N ARG A 41 4.38 -23.82 8.10
CA ARG A 41 3.82 -25.14 8.44
C ARG A 41 3.46 -25.94 7.19
N LEU A 42 2.89 -25.28 6.19
CA LEU A 42 2.55 -25.90 4.91
C LEU A 42 3.82 -26.34 4.18
N ALA A 43 4.84 -25.49 4.09
CA ALA A 43 6.10 -25.81 3.43
C ALA A 43 6.80 -27.00 4.10
N LEU A 44 6.88 -27.01 5.43
CA LEU A 44 7.47 -28.11 6.20
C LEU A 44 6.69 -29.43 6.03
N SER A 45 5.39 -29.39 5.76
CA SER A 45 4.60 -30.60 5.46
C SER A 45 4.98 -31.30 4.15
N TYR A 46 5.69 -30.62 3.24
CA TYR A 46 6.15 -31.19 1.98
C TYR A 46 7.63 -31.60 2.01
N VAL A 47 8.40 -31.15 3.01
CA VAL A 47 9.83 -31.49 3.13
C VAL A 47 9.99 -32.78 3.93
N HIS A 48 10.03 -33.92 3.23
CA HIS A 48 10.38 -35.21 3.81
C HIS A 48 11.69 -35.70 3.17
N VAL A 49 12.81 -35.51 3.87
CA VAL A 49 14.14 -35.92 3.36
C VAL A 49 14.92 -36.61 4.46
N GLU A 50 15.28 -37.88 4.22
CA GLU A 50 16.04 -38.71 5.18
C GLU A 50 17.53 -38.34 5.24
N THR A 51 18.05 -37.69 4.20
CA THR A 51 19.46 -37.31 4.09
C THR A 51 19.72 -35.95 4.73
N SER A 52 20.58 -35.89 5.75
CA SER A 52 20.79 -34.71 6.61
C SER A 52 21.26 -33.45 5.86
N TRP A 53 22.24 -33.55 4.96
CA TRP A 53 22.77 -32.40 4.22
C TRP A 53 21.77 -31.87 3.17
N LEU A 54 21.03 -32.77 2.52
CA LEU A 54 20.01 -32.41 1.52
C LEU A 54 18.79 -31.77 2.19
N GLY A 55 18.40 -32.29 3.36
CA GLY A 55 17.36 -31.69 4.21
C GLY A 55 17.75 -30.28 4.68
N ALA A 56 19.00 -30.07 5.10
CA ALA A 56 19.50 -28.74 5.46
C ALA A 56 19.49 -27.76 4.28
N LEU A 57 19.92 -28.20 3.09
CA LEU A 57 19.92 -27.38 1.89
C LEU A 57 18.50 -26.97 1.47
N LEU A 58 17.56 -27.93 1.43
CA LEU A 58 16.16 -27.66 1.10
C LEU A 58 15.49 -26.75 2.12
N SER A 59 15.78 -26.94 3.42
CA SER A 59 15.29 -26.06 4.48
C SER A 59 15.77 -24.62 4.29
N ALA A 60 17.02 -24.43 3.86
CA ALA A 60 17.55 -23.10 3.55
C ALA A 60 16.82 -22.44 2.37
N PHE A 61 16.54 -23.19 1.31
CA PHE A 61 15.76 -22.69 0.16
C PHE A 61 14.31 -22.36 0.54
N VAL A 62 13.67 -23.20 1.35
CA VAL A 62 12.31 -22.94 1.87
C VAL A 62 12.31 -21.69 2.73
N ALA A 63 13.26 -21.53 3.65
CA ALA A 63 13.38 -20.34 4.49
C ALA A 63 13.58 -19.07 3.64
N LEU A 64 14.45 -19.12 2.63
CA LEU A 64 14.65 -18.00 1.71
C LEU A 64 13.36 -17.69 0.91
N GLY A 65 12.70 -18.73 0.39
CA GLY A 65 11.44 -18.60 -0.33
C GLY A 65 10.33 -17.99 0.53
N LEU A 66 10.25 -18.36 1.81
CA LEU A 66 9.32 -17.79 2.77
C LEU A 66 9.63 -16.32 3.03
N VAL A 67 10.90 -15.94 3.23
CA VAL A 67 11.28 -14.52 3.42
C VAL A 67 10.91 -13.69 2.20
N VAL A 68 11.25 -14.15 0.99
CA VAL A 68 10.90 -13.46 -0.26
C VAL A 68 9.37 -13.39 -0.43
N GLY A 69 8.66 -14.48 -0.16
CA GLY A 69 7.21 -14.54 -0.23
C GLY A 69 6.55 -13.55 0.74
N MET A 70 7.04 -13.44 1.97
CA MET A 70 6.55 -12.49 2.95
C MET A 70 6.82 -11.03 2.57
N ILE A 71 7.98 -10.74 1.96
CA ILE A 71 8.29 -9.40 1.42
C ILE A 71 7.31 -9.03 0.31
N VAL A 72 6.99 -9.98 -0.59
CA VAL A 72 6.03 -9.75 -1.69
C VAL A 72 4.59 -9.64 -1.19
N LEU A 73 4.22 -10.37 -0.13
CA LEU A 73 2.88 -10.34 0.47
C LEU A 73 2.64 -9.10 1.34
N ALA A 74 3.68 -8.50 1.92
CA ALA A 74 3.51 -7.36 2.82
C ALA A 74 2.78 -6.16 2.17
N PRO A 75 3.18 -5.63 1.00
CA PRO A 75 2.49 -4.51 0.35
C PRO A 75 0.99 -4.76 0.06
N PRO A 76 0.55 -5.89 -0.54
CA PRO A 76 -0.86 -6.13 -0.80
C PRO A 76 -1.66 -6.35 0.49
N THR A 77 -1.09 -6.98 1.53
CA THR A 77 -1.78 -7.13 2.82
C THR A 77 -2.00 -5.79 3.51
N VAL A 78 -0.97 -4.95 3.58
CA VAL A 78 -1.03 -3.59 4.13
C VAL A 78 -2.10 -2.76 3.41
N SER A 79 -2.10 -2.84 2.09
CA SER A 79 -3.04 -2.17 1.21
C SER A 79 -4.49 -2.60 1.43
N LEU A 80 -4.72 -3.92 1.54
CA LEU A 80 -6.03 -4.51 1.78
C LEU A 80 -6.58 -4.06 3.14
N VAL A 81 -5.78 -4.17 4.20
CA VAL A 81 -6.18 -3.76 5.55
C VAL A 81 -6.51 -2.27 5.61
N ALA A 82 -5.70 -1.44 4.94
CA ALA A 82 -5.90 0.00 4.95
C ALA A 82 -7.16 0.44 4.20
N SER A 83 -7.62 -0.31 3.19
CA SER A 83 -8.86 0.01 2.47
C SER A 83 -10.09 0.07 3.40
N PHE A 84 -10.09 -0.66 4.52
CA PHE A 84 -11.14 -0.61 5.53
C PHE A 84 -11.15 0.68 6.36
N TYR A 85 -10.00 1.35 6.48
CA TYR A 85 -9.83 2.55 7.32
C TYR A 85 -9.64 3.82 6.50
N LEU A 86 -9.70 3.71 5.17
CA LEU A 86 -9.36 4.78 4.25
C LEU A 86 -10.29 5.98 4.37
N ASP A 87 -11.61 5.73 4.48
CA ASP A 87 -12.60 6.79 4.64
C ASP A 87 -12.45 7.54 5.96
N ASP A 88 -12.15 6.83 7.06
CA ASP A 88 -11.89 7.44 8.37
C ASP A 88 -10.66 8.35 8.30
N ILE A 89 -9.57 7.85 7.69
CA ILE A 89 -8.32 8.58 7.51
C ILE A 89 -8.55 9.84 6.65
N ALA A 90 -9.22 9.68 5.50
CA ALA A 90 -9.51 10.79 4.60
C ALA A 90 -10.40 11.84 5.27
N ALA A 91 -11.42 11.44 6.03
CA ALA A 91 -12.30 12.36 6.75
C ALA A 91 -11.58 13.13 7.87
N ILE A 92 -10.57 12.54 8.52
CA ILE A 92 -9.73 13.26 9.50
C ILE A 92 -8.86 14.29 8.77
N VAL A 93 -8.28 13.92 7.63
CA VAL A 93 -7.41 14.80 6.83
C VAL A 93 -8.20 15.96 6.26
N GLU A 94 -9.35 15.70 5.64
CA GLU A 94 -10.24 16.73 5.11
C GLU A 94 -10.63 17.75 6.18
N ARG A 95 -11.04 17.30 7.37
CA ARG A 95 -11.39 18.19 8.49
C ARG A 95 -10.22 19.05 8.97
N SER A 96 -8.99 18.55 8.87
CA SER A 96 -7.79 19.32 9.23
C SER A 96 -7.40 20.35 8.17
N LEU A 97 -7.64 20.03 6.89
CA LEU A 97 -7.30 20.89 5.76
C LEU A 97 -8.32 21.99 5.54
N ASP A 98 -9.60 21.65 5.67
CA ASP A 98 -10.71 22.56 5.46
C ASP A 98 -11.83 22.29 6.48
N PRO A 99 -11.74 22.90 7.68
CA PRO A 99 -12.73 22.72 8.74
C PRO A 99 -14.15 23.20 8.39
N ARG A 100 -14.29 24.04 7.36
CA ARG A 100 -15.57 24.62 6.91
C ARG A 100 -16.07 24.06 5.58
N GLY A 101 -15.27 23.21 4.93
CA GLY A 101 -15.59 22.59 3.65
C GLY A 101 -16.68 21.53 3.73
N VAL A 102 -17.27 21.22 2.58
CA VAL A 102 -18.22 20.11 2.45
C VAL A 102 -17.47 18.79 2.70
N PRO A 103 -17.90 17.96 3.67
CA PRO A 103 -17.27 16.67 3.92
C PRO A 103 -17.39 15.77 2.69
N GLY A 104 -16.31 15.06 2.34
CA GLY A 104 -16.37 14.04 1.31
C GLY A 104 -17.37 12.94 1.68
N ARG A 105 -18.08 12.39 0.68
CA ARG A 105 -19.00 11.27 0.89
C ARG A 105 -18.20 10.01 1.18
N PRO A 106 -18.48 9.29 2.28
CA PRO A 106 -17.81 8.02 2.55
C PRO A 106 -18.15 7.01 1.45
N LEU A 107 -17.16 6.23 1.01
CA LEU A 107 -17.45 5.13 0.09
C LEU A 107 -18.26 4.05 0.82
N PRO A 108 -19.28 3.44 0.16
CA PRO A 108 -19.97 2.31 0.76
C PRO A 108 -19.01 1.13 0.93
N LEU A 109 -19.19 0.35 2.00
CA LEU A 109 -18.27 -0.75 2.39
C LEU A 109 -18.00 -1.75 1.24
N TRP A 110 -19.01 -2.07 0.44
CA TRP A 110 -18.89 -3.00 -0.68
C TRP A 110 -17.95 -2.51 -1.80
N PRO A 111 -18.18 -1.32 -2.38
CA PRO A 111 -17.22 -0.65 -3.26
C PRO A 111 -15.80 -0.58 -2.69
N SER A 112 -15.65 -0.26 -1.40
CA SER A 112 -14.33 -0.20 -0.76
C SER A 112 -13.63 -1.56 -0.71
N LEU A 113 -14.37 -2.65 -0.47
CA LEU A 113 -13.82 -4.01 -0.47
C LEU A 113 -13.40 -4.45 -1.88
N VAL A 114 -14.24 -4.21 -2.89
CA VAL A 114 -13.92 -4.52 -4.30
C VAL A 114 -12.69 -3.74 -4.75
N PHE A 115 -12.61 -2.47 -4.37
CA PHE A 115 -11.45 -1.63 -4.61
C PHE A 115 -10.19 -2.19 -3.94
N GLY A 116 -10.28 -2.51 -2.64
CA GLY A 116 -9.17 -3.07 -1.86
C GLY A 116 -8.65 -4.38 -2.44
N LEU A 117 -9.55 -5.27 -2.87
CA LEU A 117 -9.18 -6.53 -3.51
C LEU A 117 -8.51 -6.31 -4.87
N ARG A 118 -9.06 -5.44 -5.73
CA ARG A 118 -8.45 -5.08 -7.02
C ARG A 118 -7.06 -4.51 -6.81
N PHE A 119 -6.90 -3.63 -5.84
CA PHE A 119 -5.63 -3.00 -5.51
C PHE A 119 -4.61 -4.00 -4.97
N ALA A 120 -5.02 -4.93 -4.11
CA ALA A 120 -4.18 -6.03 -3.65
C ALA A 120 -3.70 -6.93 -4.80
N LEU A 121 -4.61 -7.31 -5.72
CA LEU A 121 -4.26 -8.11 -6.89
C LEU A 121 -3.30 -7.39 -7.83
N LEU A 122 -3.55 -6.11 -8.13
CA LEU A 122 -2.63 -5.29 -8.94
C LEU A 122 -1.27 -5.12 -8.26
N SER A 123 -1.24 -4.96 -6.94
CA SER A 123 -0.01 -4.87 -6.17
C SER A 123 0.80 -6.17 -6.26
N ILE A 124 0.16 -7.34 -6.20
CA ILE A 124 0.82 -8.63 -6.43
C ILE A 124 1.44 -8.68 -7.83
N VAL A 125 0.68 -8.32 -8.87
CA VAL A 125 1.17 -8.32 -10.26
C VAL A 125 2.38 -7.38 -10.41
N VAL A 126 2.32 -6.18 -9.83
CA VAL A 126 3.42 -5.22 -9.85
C VAL A 126 4.64 -5.78 -9.12
N ASN A 127 4.49 -6.34 -7.92
CA ASN A 127 5.62 -6.88 -7.17
C ASN A 127 6.29 -8.06 -7.88
N VAL A 128 5.51 -8.95 -8.51
CA VAL A 128 6.05 -10.05 -9.32
C VAL A 128 6.80 -9.52 -10.53
N ALA A 129 6.26 -8.52 -11.23
CA ALA A 129 6.94 -7.89 -12.37
C ALA A 129 8.25 -7.21 -11.94
N VAL A 130 8.25 -6.48 -10.81
CA VAL A 130 9.46 -5.87 -10.24
C VAL A 130 10.48 -6.94 -9.90
N LEU A 131 10.08 -8.04 -9.25
CA LEU A 131 10.98 -9.14 -8.91
C LEU A 131 11.60 -9.77 -10.16
N ALA A 132 10.80 -10.05 -11.18
CA ALA A 132 11.29 -10.59 -12.46
C ALA A 132 12.29 -9.63 -13.12
N LEU A 133 11.97 -8.34 -13.22
CA LEU A 133 12.87 -7.34 -13.78
C LEU A 133 14.17 -7.22 -12.96
N THR A 134 14.08 -7.32 -11.63
CA THR A 134 15.26 -7.33 -10.75
C THR A 134 16.18 -8.49 -11.09
N ILE A 135 15.64 -9.70 -11.21
CA ILE A 135 16.41 -10.93 -11.44
C ILE A 135 16.98 -11.00 -12.87
N PHE A 136 16.18 -10.69 -13.89
CA PHE A 136 16.55 -10.95 -15.29
C PHE A 136 17.28 -9.79 -15.97
N THR A 137 17.07 -8.54 -15.52
CA THR A 137 17.57 -7.35 -16.23
C THR A 137 18.40 -6.41 -15.36
N GLY A 138 18.34 -6.55 -14.04
CA GLY A 138 19.01 -5.65 -13.10
C GLY A 138 18.35 -4.28 -12.95
N VAL A 139 17.31 -3.93 -13.74
CA VAL A 139 16.60 -2.63 -13.64
C VAL A 139 15.50 -2.61 -12.57
N GLY A 140 15.54 -3.56 -11.63
CA GLY A 140 14.54 -3.76 -10.59
C GLY A 140 14.20 -2.51 -9.79
N LEU A 141 15.20 -1.71 -9.42
CA LEU A 141 14.99 -0.48 -8.65
C LEU A 141 14.21 0.57 -9.44
N ALA A 142 14.57 0.79 -10.72
CA ALA A 142 13.85 1.72 -11.58
C ALA A 142 12.41 1.23 -11.82
N ALA A 143 12.24 -0.06 -12.10
CA ALA A 143 10.93 -0.69 -12.26
C ALA A 143 10.08 -0.56 -10.98
N PHE A 144 10.67 -0.73 -9.80
CA PHE A 144 10.00 -0.58 -8.52
C PHE A 144 9.39 0.82 -8.39
N PHE A 145 10.18 1.87 -8.60
CA PHE A 145 9.69 3.25 -8.47
C PHE A 145 8.67 3.62 -9.54
N VAL A 146 8.85 3.17 -10.78
CA VAL A 146 7.90 3.45 -11.86
C VAL A 146 6.58 2.73 -11.65
N LEU A 147 6.60 1.41 -11.41
CA LEU A 147 5.38 0.63 -11.29
C LEU A 147 4.63 0.93 -9.99
N ASN A 148 5.33 1.00 -8.85
CA ASN A 148 4.68 1.38 -7.59
C ASN A 148 4.30 2.86 -7.59
N GLY A 149 5.13 3.75 -8.13
CA GLY A 149 4.80 5.17 -8.20
C GLY A 149 3.51 5.42 -8.98
N TYR A 150 3.38 4.79 -10.15
CA TYR A 150 2.16 4.88 -10.95
C TYR A 150 0.95 4.23 -10.25
N LEU A 151 1.10 3.00 -9.75
CA LEU A 151 0.01 2.27 -9.08
C LEU A 151 -0.50 3.02 -7.85
N LEU A 152 0.40 3.39 -6.94
CA LEU A 152 0.08 4.07 -5.68
C LEU A 152 -0.49 5.46 -5.94
N GLY A 153 0.16 6.24 -6.82
CA GLY A 153 -0.31 7.57 -7.18
C GLY A 153 -1.73 7.53 -7.73
N ARG A 154 -1.98 6.70 -8.75
CA ARG A 154 -3.29 6.60 -9.40
C ARG A 154 -4.39 6.16 -8.45
N GLU A 155 -4.18 5.07 -7.72
CA GLU A 155 -5.23 4.44 -6.92
C GLU A 155 -5.59 5.28 -5.68
N TYR A 156 -4.60 5.77 -4.93
CA TYR A 156 -4.87 6.63 -3.76
C TYR A 156 -5.40 8.01 -4.15
N PHE A 157 -4.96 8.58 -5.28
CA PHE A 157 -5.50 9.84 -5.78
C PHE A 157 -6.96 9.70 -6.20
N GLN A 158 -7.30 8.68 -6.98
CA GLN A 158 -8.68 8.47 -7.43
C GLN A 158 -9.60 8.21 -6.24
N LEU A 159 -9.15 7.49 -5.22
CA LEU A 159 -9.93 7.32 -3.99
C LEU A 159 -10.21 8.65 -3.29
N ALA A 160 -9.21 9.53 -3.16
CA ALA A 160 -9.41 10.85 -2.59
C ALA A 160 -10.39 11.69 -3.42
N ALA A 161 -10.25 11.67 -4.75
CA ALA A 161 -11.14 12.40 -5.65
C ALA A 161 -12.58 11.86 -5.63
N MET A 162 -12.77 10.54 -5.63
CA MET A 162 -14.09 9.89 -5.66
C MET A 162 -14.97 10.20 -4.43
N ARG A 163 -14.38 10.76 -3.36
CA ARG A 163 -15.15 11.29 -2.22
C ARG A 163 -15.93 12.56 -2.56
N HIS A 164 -15.55 13.27 -3.61
CA HIS A 164 -16.09 14.57 -4.00
C HIS A 164 -16.71 14.57 -5.40
N MET A 165 -16.29 13.65 -6.27
CA MET A 165 -16.75 13.56 -7.67
C MET A 165 -16.98 12.10 -8.10
N SER A 166 -17.55 11.90 -9.28
CA SER A 166 -17.74 10.56 -9.84
C SER A 166 -16.41 9.90 -10.24
N ALA A 167 -16.41 8.57 -10.39
CA ALA A 167 -15.23 7.83 -10.83
C ALA A 167 -14.71 8.28 -12.21
N ALA A 168 -15.61 8.71 -13.10
CA ALA A 168 -15.24 9.22 -14.42
C ALA A 168 -14.53 10.58 -14.33
N GLU A 169 -15.04 11.49 -13.50
CA GLU A 169 -14.41 12.80 -13.25
C GLU A 169 -13.06 12.65 -12.53
N ALA A 170 -12.98 11.75 -11.55
CA ALA A 170 -11.73 11.44 -10.87
C ALA A 170 -10.66 10.91 -11.83
N ARG A 171 -11.08 10.12 -12.83
CA ARG A 171 -10.19 9.60 -13.87
C ARG A 171 -9.72 10.72 -14.81
N ASP A 172 -10.62 11.58 -15.27
CA ASP A 172 -10.29 12.71 -16.12
C ASP A 172 -9.32 13.68 -15.42
N LEU A 173 -9.56 13.97 -14.14
CA LEU A 173 -8.67 14.81 -13.32
C LEU A 173 -7.27 14.19 -13.18
N PHE A 174 -7.20 12.86 -12.98
CA PHE A 174 -5.95 12.13 -12.98
C PHE A 174 -5.23 12.24 -14.32
N ASP A 175 -5.92 12.04 -15.44
CA ASP A 175 -5.30 12.06 -16.77
C ASP A 175 -4.75 13.46 -17.12
N ARG A 176 -5.36 14.53 -16.60
CA ARG A 176 -4.85 15.92 -16.74
C ARG A 176 -3.58 16.20 -15.93
N HIS A 177 -3.41 15.56 -14.77
CA HIS A 177 -2.31 15.81 -13.82
C HIS A 177 -1.48 14.56 -13.52
N TRP A 178 -1.40 13.64 -14.50
CA TRP A 178 -0.86 12.30 -14.26
C TRP A 178 0.62 12.36 -13.83
N LEU A 179 1.37 13.35 -14.31
CA LEU A 179 2.78 13.54 -13.96
C LEU A 179 2.95 13.97 -12.49
N GLU A 180 2.17 14.94 -12.03
CA GLU A 180 2.23 15.36 -10.62
C GLU A 180 1.72 14.25 -9.69
N VAL A 181 0.67 13.54 -10.08
CA VAL A 181 0.15 12.41 -9.31
C VAL A 181 1.14 11.24 -9.30
N PHE A 182 1.81 10.97 -10.42
CA PHE A 182 2.88 9.98 -10.50
C PHE A 182 4.06 10.35 -9.59
N ALA A 183 4.51 11.61 -9.63
CA ALA A 183 5.59 12.09 -8.77
C ALA A 183 5.20 12.01 -7.28
N ALA A 184 3.94 12.30 -6.93
CA ALA A 184 3.42 12.05 -5.58
C ALA A 184 3.44 10.56 -5.24
N GLY A 185 2.99 9.71 -6.13
CA GLY A 185 3.05 8.26 -5.97
C GLY A 185 4.47 7.72 -5.82
N ALA A 186 5.46 8.30 -6.50
CA ALA A 186 6.87 7.93 -6.36
C ALA A 186 7.42 8.25 -4.95
N ILE A 187 6.96 9.34 -4.32
CA ILE A 187 7.25 9.64 -2.91
C ILE A 187 6.64 8.57 -2.00
N VAL A 188 5.41 8.14 -2.27
CA VAL A 188 4.77 7.04 -1.53
C VAL A 188 5.55 5.73 -1.73
N ALA A 189 6.02 5.44 -2.96
CA ALA A 189 6.83 4.25 -3.25
C ALA A 189 8.14 4.23 -2.46
N ALA A 190 8.73 5.38 -2.16
CA ALA A 190 9.91 5.45 -1.29
C ALA A 190 9.63 4.94 0.13
N LEU A 191 8.42 5.12 0.67
CA LEU A 191 8.02 4.55 1.96
C LEU A 191 7.85 3.02 1.86
N VAL A 192 7.27 2.53 0.76
CA VAL A 192 7.12 1.09 0.49
C VAL A 192 8.48 0.39 0.44
N ALA A 193 9.50 1.06 -0.11
CA ALA A 193 10.85 0.51 -0.20
C ALA A 193 11.50 0.22 1.16
N VAL A 194 11.05 0.91 2.22
CA VAL A 194 11.57 0.72 3.58
C VAL A 194 10.61 -0.20 4.35
N PRO A 195 10.98 -1.44 4.71
CA PRO A 195 10.05 -2.44 5.24
C PRO A 195 9.24 -1.97 6.46
N VAL A 196 9.87 -1.24 7.38
CA VAL A 196 9.20 -0.73 8.59
C VAL A 196 8.24 0.41 8.25
N LEU A 197 8.62 1.31 7.34
CA LEU A 197 7.77 2.42 6.92
C LEU A 197 6.65 1.96 6.00
N ASN A 198 6.80 0.82 5.33
CA ASN A 198 5.80 0.26 4.44
C ASN A 198 4.43 0.07 5.14
N LEU A 199 4.46 -0.28 6.43
CA LEU A 199 3.25 -0.44 7.26
C LEU A 199 2.46 0.87 7.44
N LEU A 200 3.13 2.02 7.32
CA LEU A 200 2.52 3.35 7.39
C LEU A 200 2.11 3.88 6.02
N THR A 201 2.53 3.23 4.93
CA THR A 201 2.32 3.69 3.55
C THR A 201 0.87 4.06 3.28
N PRO A 202 -0.15 3.24 3.59
CA PRO A 202 -1.50 3.60 3.19
C PRO A 202 -2.05 4.82 3.93
N LEU A 203 -1.66 5.00 5.19
CA LEU A 203 -2.05 6.15 5.99
C LEU A 203 -1.42 7.41 5.42
N PHE A 204 -0.11 7.32 5.11
CA PHE A 204 0.62 8.38 4.46
C PHE A 204 0.05 8.70 3.08
N ALA A 205 -0.14 7.70 2.23
CA ALA A 205 -0.66 7.84 0.88
C ALA A 205 -2.05 8.49 0.90
N THR A 206 -2.94 8.04 1.77
CA THR A 206 -4.28 8.63 1.88
C THR A 206 -4.19 10.09 2.31
N ALA A 207 -3.42 10.42 3.36
CA ALA A 207 -3.28 11.79 3.82
C ALA A 207 -2.62 12.71 2.77
N PHE A 208 -1.54 12.23 2.16
CA PHE A 208 -0.76 12.97 1.18
C PHE A 208 -1.52 13.16 -0.14
N LEU A 209 -2.12 12.11 -0.70
CA LEU A 209 -2.85 12.21 -1.97
C LEU A 209 -4.17 12.96 -1.82
N THR A 210 -4.78 12.99 -0.63
CA THR A 210 -5.91 13.90 -0.34
C THR A 210 -5.47 15.36 -0.41
N ARG A 211 -4.29 15.71 0.11
CA ARG A 211 -3.71 17.06 -0.03
C ARG A 211 -3.42 17.39 -1.49
N VAL A 212 -2.85 16.44 -2.24
CA VAL A 212 -2.59 16.61 -3.67
C VAL A 212 -3.88 16.84 -4.45
N TYR A 213 -4.93 16.05 -4.18
CA TYR A 213 -6.27 16.26 -4.75
C TYR A 213 -6.79 17.67 -4.49
N LYS A 214 -6.73 18.14 -3.24
CA LYS A 214 -7.17 19.49 -2.86
C LYS A 214 -6.37 20.63 -3.49
N ARG A 215 -5.22 20.36 -4.12
CA ARG A 215 -4.47 21.36 -4.90
C ARG A 215 -4.97 21.48 -6.34
N PHE A 216 -5.69 20.48 -6.86
CA PHE A 216 -6.21 20.46 -8.22
C PHE A 216 -7.72 20.71 -8.30
N ALA A 217 -8.43 20.53 -7.18
CA ALA A 217 -9.86 20.82 -7.01
C ALA A 217 -10.06 22.23 -6.46
#